data_AF-A0AAX3FZY1-F1
#
_entry.id   AF-A0AAX3FZY1-F1
#
_cell.length_a   1.000
_cell.length_b   1.000
_cell.length_c   1.000
_cell.angle_alpha   90.00
_cell.angle_beta   90.00
_cell.angle_gamma   90.00
#
_symmetry.space_group_name_H-M   'P 1'
#
loop_
_entity.id
_entity.type
_entity.pdbx_description
1 polymer ?
#
loop_
_entity_poly.entity_id
_entity_poly.type
_entity_poly.pdbx_seq_one_letter_code
_entity_poly.pdbx_strand_id
1 'polypeptide(L)'
;MRRVGSLFWRLSEPSGPSSRLLALIDGARYLTLNKRLEEAGDSIRFHWLLSAGALDEISHAGPVLVEFPDSRSGLHGAFGNWLITRDQQAPMVSWLWSDQPFDVLRDYHQGLLFSQMPDGRRALFRYYSPEVRRALDKVISPSQIQQLMRHVQDWLVWQPLQGCYLSYGVEQVGEQHV
;
A
#
# COMPACT_ATOMS: atom_id res chain seq x y z
N MET A 1 -7.83 5.27 -15.24
CA MET A 1 -6.39 5.25 -14.91
C MET A 1 -5.79 6.60 -15.31
N ARG A 2 -5.50 7.48 -14.33
CA ARG A 2 -4.85 8.77 -14.62
C ARG A 2 -3.34 8.59 -14.61
N ARG A 3 -2.67 9.14 -15.63
CA ARG A 3 -1.23 9.41 -15.56
C ARG A 3 -1.05 10.66 -14.72
N VAL A 4 -0.48 10.49 -13.55
CA VAL A 4 0.00 11.57 -12.72
C VAL A 4 1.50 11.59 -13.05
N GLY A 5 2.04 12.65 -13.67
CA GLY A 5 3.47 12.77 -13.98
C GLY A 5 4.34 12.68 -12.72
N SER A 6 5.64 12.98 -12.78
CA SER A 6 6.57 13.00 -11.63
C SER A 6 5.99 13.83 -10.46
N LEU A 7 5.26 13.21 -9.54
CA LEU A 7 4.41 13.95 -8.60
C LEU A 7 4.48 13.28 -7.23
N PHE A 8 5.66 13.50 -6.64
CA PHE A 8 5.88 13.48 -5.20
C PHE A 8 4.72 14.13 -4.42
N TRP A 9 4.06 15.17 -4.99
CA TRP A 9 2.95 15.85 -4.32
C TRP A 9 1.76 14.96 -3.99
N ARG A 10 1.44 13.90 -4.76
CA ARG A 10 0.28 13.06 -4.42
C ARG A 10 0.54 12.16 -3.20
N LEU A 11 1.80 11.91 -2.88
CA LEU A 11 2.18 11.32 -1.59
C LEU A 11 2.20 12.37 -0.46
N SER A 12 2.27 13.66 -0.78
CA SER A 12 2.30 14.76 0.18
C SER A 12 0.95 15.45 0.41
N GLU A 13 -0.05 15.18 -0.45
CA GLU A 13 -1.38 15.79 -0.38
C GLU A 13 -2.42 14.75 0.05
N PRO A 14 -2.96 14.86 1.27
CA PRO A 14 -3.98 13.95 1.75
C PRO A 14 -5.29 14.14 0.96
N SER A 15 -6.02 13.04 0.75
CA SER A 15 -7.33 13.07 0.08
C SER A 15 -8.45 13.66 0.95
N GLY A 16 -8.16 14.04 2.20
CA GLY A 16 -9.07 14.69 3.15
C GLY A 16 -8.40 14.98 4.50
N PRO A 17 -9.03 15.75 5.40
CA PRO A 17 -8.43 16.20 6.66
C PRO A 17 -8.11 15.06 7.65
N SER A 18 -8.85 13.97 7.59
CA SER A 18 -8.62 12.77 8.41
C SER A 18 -7.82 11.68 7.68
N SER A 19 -7.34 11.98 6.47
CA SER A 19 -6.64 11.01 5.64
C SER A 19 -5.21 10.78 6.14
N ARG A 20 -4.83 9.51 6.16
CA ARG A 20 -3.56 9.01 6.66
C ARG A 20 -2.81 8.37 5.51
N LEU A 21 -1.50 8.58 5.51
CA LEU A 21 -0.61 7.92 4.55
C LEU A 21 -0.14 6.60 5.13
N LEU A 22 -0.31 5.54 4.35
CA LEU A 22 0.21 4.22 4.65
C LEU A 22 1.05 3.68 3.50
N ALA A 23 1.89 2.70 3.81
CA ALA A 23 2.65 1.91 2.86
C ALA A 23 2.43 0.43 3.13
N LEU A 24 2.05 -0.31 2.09
CA LEU A 24 2.17 -1.76 2.03
C LEU A 24 3.50 -2.09 1.36
N ILE A 25 4.44 -2.63 2.13
CA ILE A 25 5.80 -2.93 1.67
C ILE A 25 5.96 -4.44 1.54
N ASP A 26 6.44 -4.89 0.37
CA ASP A 26 6.69 -6.30 0.07
C ASP A 26 7.97 -6.80 0.78
N GLY A 27 7.83 -7.41 1.96
CA GLY A 27 8.94 -7.88 2.78
C GLY A 27 9.83 -8.92 2.13
N ALA A 28 9.26 -9.78 1.27
CA ALA A 28 10.02 -10.78 0.51
C ALA A 28 11.08 -10.15 -0.42
N ARG A 29 10.96 -8.87 -0.77
CA ARG A 29 11.90 -8.18 -1.67
C ARG A 29 13.08 -7.54 -0.94
N TYR A 30 13.07 -7.49 0.40
CA TYR A 30 14.10 -6.76 1.12
C TYR A 30 14.44 -7.36 2.48
N LEU A 31 15.53 -8.13 2.52
CA LEU A 31 15.99 -8.87 3.70
C LEU A 31 16.26 -8.00 4.92
N THR A 32 16.69 -6.74 4.73
CA THR A 32 17.00 -5.82 5.84
C THR A 32 15.84 -4.89 6.20
N LEU A 33 14.62 -5.17 5.75
CA LEU A 33 13.46 -4.31 6.01
C LEU A 33 13.16 -4.20 7.51
N ASN A 34 13.25 -5.31 8.24
CA ASN A 34 12.94 -5.31 9.67
C ASN A 34 13.84 -4.35 10.46
N LYS A 35 15.15 -4.36 10.18
CA LYS A 35 16.09 -3.41 10.79
C LYS A 35 15.74 -1.95 10.48
N ARG A 36 15.31 -1.65 9.25
CA ARG A 36 14.89 -0.29 8.85
C ARG A 36 13.62 0.17 9.57
N LEU A 37 12.67 -0.74 9.78
CA LEU A 37 11.45 -0.47 10.54
C LEU A 37 11.76 -0.20 12.01
N GLU A 38 12.65 -0.99 12.61
CA GLU A 38 13.11 -0.80 13.99
C GLU A 38 13.87 0.53 14.16
N GLU A 39 14.77 0.86 13.23
CA GLU A 39 15.51 2.14 13.21
C GLU A 39 14.60 3.37 13.08
N ALA A 40 13.45 3.22 12.41
CA ALA A 40 12.49 4.31 12.26
C ALA A 40 11.77 4.65 13.58
N GLY A 41 11.68 3.70 14.52
CA GLY A 41 11.08 3.90 15.84
C GLY A 41 9.71 4.54 15.78
N ASP A 42 9.47 5.52 16.67
CA ASP A 42 8.18 6.20 16.82
C ASP A 42 7.78 7.11 15.63
N SER A 43 8.64 7.25 14.62
CA SER A 43 8.28 7.99 13.40
C SER A 43 7.26 7.26 12.51
N ILE A 44 7.05 5.96 12.77
CA ILE A 44 6.10 5.11 12.07
C ILE A 44 5.35 4.21 13.04
N ARG A 45 4.20 3.72 12.60
CA ARG A 45 3.54 2.55 13.19
C ARG A 45 3.55 1.43 12.16
N PHE A 46 3.89 0.19 12.52
CA PHE A 46 3.90 -0.90 11.54
C PHE A 46 3.39 -2.23 12.10
N HIS A 47 2.95 -3.10 11.17
CA HIS A 47 2.53 -4.46 11.49
C HIS A 47 2.74 -5.40 10.29
N TRP A 48 3.39 -6.54 10.54
CA TRP A 48 3.54 -7.61 9.54
C TRP A 48 2.22 -8.34 9.36
N LEU A 49 1.62 -8.29 8.18
CA LEU A 49 0.26 -8.80 7.97
C LEU A 49 0.19 -10.34 7.95
N LEU A 50 1.34 -11.02 7.84
CA LEU A 50 1.43 -12.47 8.04
C LEU A 50 1.64 -12.86 9.51
N SER A 51 1.84 -11.90 10.42
CA SER A 51 1.89 -12.20 11.85
C SER A 51 0.47 -12.54 12.33
N ALA A 52 0.37 -13.49 13.26
CA ALA A 52 -0.88 -14.15 13.66
C ALA A 52 -1.40 -15.18 12.64
N GLY A 53 -0.81 -16.38 12.68
CA GLY A 53 -1.33 -17.56 11.99
C GLY A 53 -0.28 -18.66 11.85
N ALA A 54 -0.58 -19.66 11.01
CA ALA A 54 0.33 -20.78 10.75
C ALA A 54 1.66 -20.39 10.05
N LEU A 55 1.81 -19.12 9.65
CA LEU A 55 2.98 -18.59 8.94
C LEU A 55 3.76 -17.55 9.76
N ASP A 56 3.56 -17.51 11.07
CA ASP A 56 4.19 -16.50 11.95
C ASP A 56 5.73 -16.54 11.88
N GLU A 57 6.31 -17.74 11.78
CA GLU A 57 7.76 -17.98 11.63
C GLU A 57 8.35 -17.34 10.37
N ILE A 58 7.51 -17.06 9.36
CA ILE A 58 7.90 -16.42 8.10
C ILE A 58 7.18 -15.09 7.90
N SER A 59 6.67 -14.47 8.96
CA SER A 59 5.88 -13.23 8.89
C SER A 59 6.61 -12.10 8.14
N HIS A 60 7.94 -12.02 8.31
CA HIS A 60 8.82 -11.07 7.61
C HIS A 60 8.93 -11.28 6.09
N ALA A 61 8.54 -12.45 5.57
CA ALA A 61 8.43 -12.71 4.15
C ALA A 61 7.10 -12.19 3.55
N GLY A 62 6.17 -11.78 4.40
CA GLY A 62 4.89 -11.19 4.02
C GLY A 62 4.96 -9.68 3.77
N PRO A 63 3.82 -9.05 3.48
CA PRO A 63 3.74 -7.60 3.47
C PRO A 63 3.73 -7.04 4.90
N VAL A 64 4.38 -5.90 5.08
CA VAL A 64 4.21 -5.05 6.25
C VAL A 64 3.33 -3.87 5.88
N LEU A 65 2.35 -3.56 6.74
CA LEU A 65 1.62 -2.30 6.70
C LEU A 65 2.33 -1.29 7.59
N VAL A 66 2.65 -0.13 7.05
CA VAL A 66 3.28 0.99 7.76
C VAL A 66 2.37 2.20 7.66
N GLU A 67 2.10 2.87 8.77
CA GLU A 67 1.45 4.17 8.85
C GLU A 67 2.49 5.23 9.22
N PHE A 68 2.34 6.41 8.63
CA PHE A 68 3.10 7.61 8.96
C PHE A 68 2.18 8.53 9.78
N PRO A 69 2.25 8.52 11.14
CA PRO A 69 1.29 9.23 11.99
C PRO A 69 1.23 10.73 11.71
N ASP A 70 2.39 11.33 11.41
CA ASP A 70 2.49 12.64 10.78
C ASP A 70 2.91 12.42 9.32
N SER A 71 1.95 12.46 8.41
CA SER A 71 2.20 12.18 6.99
C SER A 71 3.17 13.17 6.35
N ARG A 72 3.27 14.40 6.85
CA ARG A 72 4.21 15.40 6.35
C ARG A 72 5.60 15.16 6.92
N SER A 73 5.77 15.11 8.23
CA SER A 73 7.13 14.93 8.77
C SER A 73 7.67 13.51 8.60
N GLY A 74 6.80 12.49 8.68
CA GLY A 74 7.17 11.08 8.55
C GLY A 74 7.60 10.69 7.13
N LEU A 75 6.87 11.12 6.11
CA LEU A 75 7.24 10.85 4.71
C LEU A 75 8.54 11.56 4.32
N HIS A 76 8.72 12.79 4.79
CA HIS A 76 9.93 13.60 4.53
C HIS A 76 11.10 13.26 5.47
N GLY A 77 10.91 12.35 6.43
CA GLY A 77 11.94 11.86 7.32
C GLY A 77 12.89 10.86 6.66
N ALA A 78 13.91 10.42 7.41
CA ALA A 78 14.95 9.52 6.90
C ALA A 78 14.39 8.20 6.34
N PHE A 79 13.44 7.58 7.05
CA PHE A 79 12.80 6.33 6.63
C PHE A 79 11.94 6.54 5.37
N GLY A 80 11.08 7.56 5.34
CA GLY A 80 10.22 7.85 4.18
C GLY A 80 11.02 8.15 2.90
N ASN A 81 12.04 9.01 2.99
CA ASN A 81 12.93 9.30 1.86
C ASN A 81 13.69 8.07 1.35
N TRP A 82 14.18 7.24 2.28
CA TRP A 82 14.81 5.97 1.94
C TRP A 82 13.84 5.04 1.22
N LEU A 83 12.61 4.90 1.74
CA LEU A 83 11.60 4.02 1.19
C LEU A 83 11.18 4.43 -0.23
N ILE A 84 10.95 5.73 -0.45
CA ILE A 84 10.64 6.29 -1.79
C ILE A 84 11.80 6.02 -2.77
N THR A 85 13.03 6.31 -2.35
CA THR A 85 14.22 6.09 -3.19
C THR A 85 14.34 4.61 -3.57
N ARG A 86 14.08 3.71 -2.62
CA ARG A 86 14.15 2.28 -2.85
C ARG A 86 13.05 1.79 -3.79
N ASP A 87 11.82 2.25 -3.59
CA ASP A 87 10.67 1.89 -4.44
C ASP A 87 10.88 2.33 -5.89
N GLN A 88 11.47 3.52 -6.08
CA GLN A 88 11.78 4.04 -7.42
C GLN A 88 12.83 3.21 -8.17
N GLN A 89 13.79 2.61 -7.44
CA GLN A 89 14.80 1.71 -8.01
C GLN A 89 14.24 0.32 -8.30
N ALA A 90 13.43 -0.22 -7.40
CA ALA A 90 12.86 -1.56 -7.50
C ALA A 90 11.48 -1.58 -6.83
N PRO A 91 10.38 -1.55 -7.62
CA PRO A 91 9.03 -1.45 -7.08
C PRO A 91 8.74 -2.50 -6.01
N MET A 92 8.48 -2.02 -4.79
CA MET A 92 8.18 -2.85 -3.64
C MET A 92 7.14 -2.23 -2.69
N VAL A 93 6.69 -1.00 -2.96
CA VAL A 93 5.77 -0.25 -2.10
C VAL A 93 4.49 0.09 -2.85
N SER A 94 3.37 -0.30 -2.24
CA SER A 94 2.06 0.25 -2.56
C SER A 94 1.71 1.30 -1.51
N TRP A 95 1.57 2.55 -1.92
CA TRP A 95 1.15 3.63 -1.03
C TRP A 95 -0.36 3.72 -0.97
N LEU A 96 -0.92 4.02 0.19
CA LEU A 96 -2.36 4.11 0.41
C LEU A 96 -2.70 5.40 1.13
N TRP A 97 -3.78 6.04 0.71
CA TRP A 97 -4.49 7.03 1.51
C TRP A 97 -5.77 6.42 2.08
N SER A 98 -6.04 6.63 3.36
CA SER A 98 -7.24 6.15 4.02
C SER A 98 -7.64 7.05 5.19
N ASP A 99 -8.94 7.18 5.45
CA ASP A 99 -9.47 7.80 6.66
C ASP A 99 -9.67 6.80 7.82
N GLN A 100 -9.46 5.51 7.57
CA GLN A 100 -9.68 4.46 8.56
C GLN A 100 -8.55 4.41 9.60
N PRO A 101 -8.84 3.96 10.83
CA PRO A 101 -7.81 3.68 11.83
C PRO A 101 -6.86 2.56 11.37
N PHE A 102 -5.59 2.64 11.79
CA PHE A 102 -4.57 1.64 11.47
C PHE A 102 -5.00 0.19 11.74
N ASP A 103 -5.61 -0.07 12.90
CA ASP A 103 -6.02 -1.43 13.29
C ASP A 103 -7.10 -1.99 12.35
N VAL A 104 -8.03 -1.13 11.90
CA VAL A 104 -9.05 -1.51 10.91
C VAL A 104 -8.38 -1.87 9.58
N LEU A 105 -7.40 -1.07 9.15
CA LEU A 105 -6.67 -1.32 7.90
C LEU A 105 -5.80 -2.58 7.99
N ARG A 106 -5.15 -2.80 9.13
CA ARG A 106 -4.38 -4.02 9.41
C ARG A 106 -5.26 -5.25 9.23
N ASP A 107 -6.36 -5.33 9.98
CA ASP A 107 -7.24 -6.50 9.98
C ASP A 107 -7.85 -6.73 8.59
N TYR A 108 -8.24 -5.63 7.95
CA TYR A 108 -8.79 -5.66 6.60
C TYR A 108 -7.79 -6.21 5.58
N HIS A 109 -6.57 -5.67 5.54
CA HIS A 109 -5.54 -6.11 4.61
C HIS A 109 -5.05 -7.54 4.91
N GLN A 110 -4.93 -7.91 6.18
CA GLN A 110 -4.63 -9.28 6.58
C GLN A 110 -5.68 -10.27 6.06
N GLY A 111 -6.96 -9.91 6.11
CA GLY A 111 -8.07 -10.70 5.56
C GLY A 111 -8.02 -10.90 4.04
N LEU A 112 -7.33 -10.02 3.31
CA LEU A 112 -7.17 -10.10 1.85
C LEU A 112 -5.99 -10.97 1.40
N LEU A 113 -5.10 -11.41 2.32
CA LEU A 113 -3.87 -12.10 1.96
C LEU A 113 -4.12 -13.46 1.32
N PHE A 114 -5.20 -14.15 1.65
CA PHE A 114 -5.45 -15.50 1.15
C PHE A 114 -6.72 -15.56 0.31
N SER A 115 -6.54 -15.94 -0.95
CA SER A 115 -7.65 -16.24 -1.86
C SER A 115 -7.88 -17.73 -1.94
N GLN A 116 -9.15 -18.14 -2.03
CA GLN A 116 -9.52 -19.53 -2.31
C GLN A 116 -9.60 -19.73 -3.82
N MET A 117 -8.96 -20.79 -4.30
CA MET A 117 -9.03 -21.24 -5.68
C MET A 117 -10.27 -22.11 -5.92
N PRO A 118 -10.75 -22.29 -7.17
CA PRO A 118 -11.91 -23.12 -7.48
C PRO A 118 -11.79 -24.58 -7.01
N ASP A 119 -10.57 -25.09 -6.86
CA ASP A 119 -10.28 -26.43 -6.35
C ASP A 119 -10.21 -26.51 -4.80
N GLY A 120 -10.52 -25.42 -4.10
CA GLY A 120 -10.51 -25.32 -2.65
C GLY A 120 -9.15 -24.99 -2.04
N ARG A 121 -8.05 -24.99 -2.80
CA ARG A 121 -6.72 -24.60 -2.28
C ARG A 121 -6.68 -23.11 -1.93
N ARG A 122 -5.84 -22.75 -0.98
CA ARG A 122 -5.57 -21.36 -0.60
C ARG A 122 -4.26 -20.89 -1.22
N ALA A 123 -4.25 -19.69 -1.78
CA ALA A 123 -3.05 -19.06 -2.33
C ALA A 123 -2.83 -17.69 -1.69
N LEU A 124 -1.57 -17.35 -1.44
CA LEU A 124 -1.19 -16.00 -1.03
C LEU A 124 -1.41 -15.05 -2.21
N PHE A 125 -2.34 -14.11 -2.05
CA PHE A 125 -2.63 -13.10 -3.04
C PHE A 125 -1.77 -11.85 -2.79
N ARG A 126 -0.75 -11.66 -3.63
CA ARG A 126 0.20 -10.54 -3.51
C ARG A 126 -0.34 -9.22 -4.05
N TYR A 127 -1.58 -8.87 -3.70
CA TYR A 127 -2.25 -7.64 -4.15
C TYR A 127 -1.45 -6.36 -3.79
N TYR A 128 -0.66 -6.43 -2.73
CA TYR A 128 0.20 -5.36 -2.22
C TYR A 128 1.41 -5.08 -3.11
N SER A 129 1.81 -6.02 -3.95
CA SER A 129 2.96 -5.85 -4.85
C SER A 129 2.61 -4.83 -5.93
N PRO A 130 3.46 -3.79 -6.18
CA PRO A 130 3.22 -2.81 -7.23
C PRO A 130 3.02 -3.43 -8.61
N GLU A 131 3.77 -4.49 -8.93
CA GLU A 131 3.69 -5.22 -10.19
C GLU A 131 2.34 -5.93 -10.35
N VAL A 132 1.91 -6.64 -9.30
CA VAL A 132 0.61 -7.33 -9.28
C VAL A 132 -0.52 -6.32 -9.34
N ARG A 133 -0.46 -5.23 -8.54
CA ARG A 133 -1.49 -4.18 -8.55
C ARG A 133 -1.69 -3.57 -9.94
N ARG A 134 -0.60 -3.30 -10.68
CA ARG A 134 -0.69 -2.82 -12.07
C ARG A 134 -1.27 -3.85 -13.03
N ALA A 135 -0.97 -5.13 -12.83
CA ALA A 135 -1.50 -6.20 -13.67
C ALA A 135 -2.99 -6.48 -13.37
N LEU A 136 -3.43 -6.26 -12.12
CA LEU A 136 -4.79 -6.60 -11.67
C LEU A 136 -5.87 -5.90 -12.47
N ASP A 137 -5.69 -4.63 -12.87
CA ASP A 137 -6.69 -3.86 -13.60
C ASP A 137 -7.21 -4.54 -14.88
N LYS A 138 -6.45 -5.49 -15.44
CA LYS A 138 -6.81 -6.22 -16.66
C LYS A 138 -7.69 -7.44 -16.42
N VAL A 139 -7.72 -7.95 -15.18
CA VAL A 139 -8.29 -9.27 -14.86
C VAL A 139 -9.27 -9.26 -13.68
N ILE A 140 -9.27 -8.18 -12.91
CA ILE A 140 -10.11 -8.04 -11.72
C ILE A 140 -11.51 -7.54 -12.09
N SER A 141 -12.54 -8.08 -11.43
CA SER A 141 -13.92 -7.62 -11.64
C SER A 141 -14.18 -6.27 -10.92
N PRO A 142 -15.20 -5.51 -11.33
CA PRO A 142 -15.60 -4.30 -10.61
C PRO A 142 -15.93 -4.55 -9.13
N SER A 143 -16.59 -5.68 -8.81
CA SER A 143 -16.90 -6.05 -7.43
C SER A 143 -15.66 -6.39 -6.61
N GLN A 144 -14.67 -7.04 -7.22
CA GLN A 144 -13.39 -7.33 -6.57
C GLN A 144 -12.55 -6.06 -6.36
N ILE A 145 -12.61 -5.09 -7.27
CA ILE A 145 -12.03 -3.76 -7.06
C ILE A 145 -12.71 -3.04 -5.92
N GLN A 146 -14.05 -3.00 -5.89
CA GLN A 146 -14.79 -2.39 -4.79
C GLN A 146 -14.45 -3.05 -3.46
N GLN A 147 -14.30 -4.38 -3.44
CA GLN A 147 -13.80 -5.08 -2.27
C GLN A 147 -12.42 -4.53 -1.93
N LEU A 148 -11.40 -4.72 -2.77
CA LEU A 148 -10.01 -4.33 -2.52
C LEU A 148 -9.83 -2.86 -2.07
N MET A 149 -10.61 -1.94 -2.62
CA MET A 149 -10.54 -0.50 -2.35
C MET A 149 -11.45 -0.02 -1.23
N ARG A 150 -12.24 -0.90 -0.58
CA ARG A 150 -13.30 -0.52 0.37
C ARG A 150 -12.89 0.48 1.45
N HIS A 151 -11.65 0.37 1.94
CA HIS A 151 -11.10 1.22 2.99
C HIS A 151 -9.93 2.09 2.49
N VAL A 152 -9.75 2.21 1.17
CA VAL A 152 -8.65 2.93 0.53
C VAL A 152 -9.23 4.02 -0.35
N GLN A 153 -8.89 5.28 -0.07
CA GLN A 153 -9.31 6.44 -0.86
C GLN A 153 -8.53 6.53 -2.18
N ASP A 154 -7.20 6.39 -2.07
CA ASP A 154 -6.27 6.37 -3.20
C ASP A 154 -5.20 5.30 -2.96
N TRP A 155 -4.85 4.58 -4.02
CA TRP A 155 -3.77 3.61 -4.03
C TRP A 155 -2.73 4.02 -5.07
N LEU A 156 -1.47 4.20 -4.66
CA LEU A 156 -0.40 4.60 -5.56
C LEU A 156 0.69 3.54 -5.69
N VAL A 157 1.18 3.33 -6.92
CA VAL A 157 2.28 2.40 -7.22
C VAL A 157 3.27 3.02 -8.20
N TRP A 158 4.56 2.85 -7.96
CA TRP A 158 5.59 3.35 -8.87
C TRP A 158 5.55 2.65 -10.23
N GLN A 159 5.58 3.42 -11.31
CA GLN A 159 5.64 2.95 -12.69
C GLN A 159 7.01 3.32 -13.30
N PRO A 160 7.98 2.39 -13.30
CA PRO A 160 9.36 2.68 -13.72
C PRO A 160 9.46 3.26 -15.14
N LEU A 161 8.68 2.74 -16.09
CA LEU A 161 8.71 3.18 -17.48
C LEU A 161 8.19 4.61 -17.69
N GLN A 162 7.43 5.14 -16.73
CA GLN A 162 6.85 6.48 -16.80
C GLN A 162 7.51 7.45 -15.82
N GLY A 163 8.37 6.97 -14.92
CA GLY A 163 9.01 7.79 -13.90
C GLY A 163 8.01 8.47 -12.97
N CYS A 164 6.88 7.82 -12.67
CA CYS A 164 5.82 8.39 -11.85
C CYS A 164 5.03 7.36 -11.05
N TYR A 165 4.23 7.82 -10.08
CA TYR A 165 3.25 6.99 -9.39
C TYR A 165 1.92 6.98 -10.15
N LEU A 166 1.38 5.79 -10.40
CA LEU A 166 0.02 5.61 -10.89
C LEU A 166 -0.94 5.64 -9.71
N SER A 167 -2.03 6.40 -9.83
CA SER A 167 -3.09 6.42 -8.80
C SER A 167 -4.32 5.61 -9.22
N TYR A 168 -4.83 4.85 -8.27
CA TYR A 168 -6.12 4.15 -8.31
C TYR A 168 -6.97 4.64 -7.15
N GLY A 169 -7.79 5.65 -7.40
CA GLY A 169 -8.75 6.18 -6.42
C GLY A 169 -10.18 6.03 -6.91
N VAL A 170 -11.12 6.20 -5.99
CA VAL A 170 -12.54 6.37 -6.33
C VAL A 170 -12.71 7.75 -6.96
N GLU A 171 -13.30 7.84 -8.15
CA GLU A 171 -13.65 9.13 -8.72
C GLU A 171 -14.56 9.87 -7.75
N GLN A 172 -14.16 11.06 -7.28
CA GLN A 172 -15.17 12.03 -6.93
C GLN A 172 -15.85 12.39 -8.24
N VAL A 173 -17.07 11.88 -8.43
CA VAL A 173 -18.00 12.41 -9.42
C VAL A 173 -18.07 13.90 -9.12
N GLY A 174 -17.40 14.71 -9.94
CA GLY A 174 -17.52 16.14 -9.86
C GLY A 174 -18.99 16.45 -10.05
N GLU A 175 -19.63 17.00 -9.02
CA GLU A 175 -20.83 17.80 -9.20
C GLU A 175 -20.46 18.92 -10.18
N GLN A 176 -20.71 18.68 -11.46
CA GLN A 176 -20.93 19.74 -12.42
C GLN A 176 -22.23 20.41 -11.95
N HIS A 177 -22.09 21.43 -11.10
CA HIS A 177 -23.15 22.40 -10.92
C HIS A 177 -23.46 22.99 -12.28
N VAL A 178 -24.69 22.69 -12.73
CA VAL A 178 -25.39 23.33 -13.85
C VAL A 178 -25.57 24.81 -13.55
#